data_AF-A0A1Y1LLQ4-F1
#
_entry.id   AF-A0A1Y1LLQ4-F1
#
_cell.length_a   1.000
_cell.length_b   1.000
_cell.length_c   1.000
_cell.angle_alpha   90.00
_cell.angle_beta   90.00
_cell.angle_gamma   90.00
#
_symmetry.space_group_name_H-M   'P 1'
#
loop_
_entity.id
_entity.type
_entity.pdbx_description
1 polymer ?
#
loop_
_entity_poly.entity_id
_entity_poly.type
_entity_poly.pdbx_seq_one_letter_code
_entity_poly.pdbx_strand_id
1 'polypeptide(L)'
;PIIKVLHRPSLSRWMLEGDRYLGYPEEHTSVMALESAVCYAAANTLTEGQCKAMFRMSKASIVSTHRKFCENAIERAGLLTTRDRIVLQAFVLYLIGRRSEEKGAAVWTLVALAVRLTMAMGLNREPNEMSQSTESFFHRQMRLRLWLTICLLDLQASFAQSTKPLISHVDAEAAMSEVRHINDDDFESCTINEVTDREELTDTTFALVTYRAQVAGRLLNFA
;
A
#
# COMPACT_ATOMS: atom_id res chain seq x y z
N PRO A 1 10.20 2.48 -2.82
CA PRO A 1 9.45 2.69 -1.55
C PRO A 1 9.80 1.58 -0.54
N ILE A 2 9.95 1.91 0.75
CA ILE A 2 10.20 0.90 1.81
C ILE A 2 8.95 0.03 2.00
N ILE A 3 7.77 0.65 1.98
CA ILE A 3 6.48 -0.07 1.97
C ILE A 3 6.14 -0.39 0.52
N LYS A 4 5.93 -1.67 0.23
CA LYS A 4 5.88 -2.21 -1.13
C LYS A 4 4.50 -2.20 -1.78
N VAL A 5 3.66 -1.21 -1.45
CA VAL A 5 2.33 -1.06 -2.05
C VAL A 5 2.34 -0.50 -3.46
N LEU A 6 3.43 0.15 -3.88
CA LEU A 6 3.62 0.71 -5.23
C LEU A 6 4.80 0.06 -5.96
N HIS A 7 4.71 0.03 -7.28
CA HIS A 7 5.80 -0.37 -8.16
C HIS A 7 6.69 0.84 -8.46
N ARG A 8 7.94 0.85 -7.97
CA ARG A 8 8.84 2.01 -8.08
C ARG A 8 9.06 2.48 -9.54
N PRO A 9 9.35 1.60 -10.52
CA PRO A 9 9.57 2.02 -11.91
C PRO A 9 8.34 2.68 -12.53
N SER A 10 7.16 2.10 -12.34
CA SER A 10 5.91 2.66 -12.88
C SER A 10 5.56 4.02 -12.25
N LEU A 11 5.82 4.17 -10.95
CA LEU A 11 5.62 5.44 -10.26
C LEU A 11 6.58 6.51 -10.76
N SER A 12 7.86 6.16 -10.96
CA SER A 12 8.91 7.10 -11.36
C SER A 12 8.66 7.60 -12.79
N ARG A 13 8.37 6.70 -13.73
CA ARG A 13 8.00 7.06 -15.11
C ARG A 13 6.83 8.04 -15.15
N TRP A 14 5.77 7.77 -14.39
CA TRP A 14 4.62 8.66 -14.37
C TRP A 14 4.91 10.02 -13.71
N MET A 15 5.48 10.04 -12.49
CA MET A 15 5.61 11.28 -11.72
C MET A 15 6.82 12.15 -12.13
N LEU A 16 7.86 11.56 -12.72
CA LEU A 16 9.11 12.26 -13.04
C LEU A 16 9.33 12.42 -14.55
N GLU A 17 8.87 11.46 -15.35
CA GLU A 17 9.11 11.44 -16.81
C GLU A 17 7.86 11.87 -17.60
N GLY A 18 6.69 11.96 -16.95
CA GLY A 18 5.44 12.41 -17.57
C GLY A 18 4.66 11.33 -18.32
N ASP A 19 5.02 10.05 -18.14
CA ASP A 19 4.30 8.92 -18.73
C ASP A 19 2.90 8.73 -18.13
N ARG A 20 2.05 7.93 -18.78
CA ARG A 20 0.79 7.50 -18.17
C ARG A 20 1.01 6.42 -17.12
N TYR A 21 0.38 6.56 -15.96
CA TYR A 21 0.45 5.54 -14.91
C TYR A 21 -0.30 4.28 -15.33
N LEU A 22 0.41 3.18 -15.62
CA LEU A 22 -0.16 1.86 -15.92
C LEU A 22 -1.28 1.87 -16.98
N GLY A 23 -1.19 2.76 -17.97
CA GLY A 23 -2.17 2.88 -19.05
C GLY A 23 -3.48 3.59 -18.67
N TYR A 24 -3.60 4.12 -17.46
CA TYR A 24 -4.75 4.94 -17.08
C TYR A 24 -4.84 6.21 -17.95
N PRO A 25 -6.07 6.70 -18.25
CA PRO A 25 -6.25 8.00 -18.87
C PRO A 25 -5.63 9.13 -18.02
N GLU A 26 -5.25 10.21 -18.69
CA GLU A 26 -4.87 11.45 -17.99
C GLU A 26 -6.03 11.94 -17.11
N GLU A 27 -5.67 12.53 -15.97
CA GLU A 27 -6.62 13.06 -14.97
C GLU A 27 -7.62 12.03 -14.41
N HIS A 28 -7.36 10.73 -14.56
CA HIS A 28 -8.20 9.70 -13.96
C HIS A 28 -8.23 9.83 -12.43
N THR A 29 -9.42 9.82 -11.83
CA THR A 29 -9.61 10.11 -10.40
C THR A 29 -8.81 9.19 -9.48
N SER A 30 -8.69 7.91 -9.82
CA SER A 30 -7.86 6.95 -9.07
C SER A 30 -6.38 7.34 -9.04
N VAL A 31 -5.86 7.82 -10.17
CA VAL A 31 -4.45 8.22 -10.30
C VAL A 31 -4.21 9.53 -9.55
N MET A 32 -5.15 10.47 -9.60
CA MET A 32 -5.10 11.70 -8.79
C MET A 32 -5.16 11.43 -7.29
N ALA A 33 -5.95 10.44 -6.86
CA ALA A 33 -5.97 9.98 -5.47
C ALA A 33 -4.61 9.41 -5.06
N LEU A 34 -4.01 8.58 -5.92
CA LEU A 34 -2.68 8.04 -5.70
C LEU A 34 -1.61 9.13 -5.64
N GLU A 35 -1.64 10.11 -6.54
CA GLU A 35 -0.72 11.25 -6.57
C GLU A 35 -0.77 12.00 -5.24
N SER A 36 -1.98 12.36 -4.82
CA SER A 36 -2.20 13.11 -3.59
C SER A 36 -1.73 12.32 -2.36
N ALA A 37 -1.92 10.99 -2.36
CA ALA A 37 -1.44 10.12 -1.29
C ALA A 37 0.09 10.00 -1.26
N VAL A 38 0.75 9.94 -2.42
CA VAL A 38 2.22 9.94 -2.51
C VAL A 38 2.78 11.27 -2.03
N CYS A 39 2.21 12.39 -2.46
CA CYS A 39 2.63 13.73 -2.01
C CYS A 39 2.41 13.92 -0.50
N TYR A 40 1.31 13.43 0.05
CA TYR A 40 1.05 13.43 1.48
C TYR A 40 2.04 12.56 2.27
N ALA A 41 2.36 11.36 1.77
CA ALA A 41 3.39 10.51 2.36
C ALA A 41 4.77 11.21 2.33
N ALA A 42 5.12 11.85 1.22
CA ALA A 42 6.36 12.63 1.08
C ALA A 42 6.40 13.82 2.04
N ALA A 43 5.30 14.56 2.21
CA ALA A 43 5.21 15.66 3.17
C ALA A 43 5.51 15.20 4.61
N ASN A 44 5.12 13.97 4.96
CA ASN A 44 5.39 13.41 6.29
C ASN A 44 6.87 13.06 6.52
N THR A 45 7.64 12.75 5.45
CA THR A 45 9.06 12.39 5.57
C THR A 45 9.98 13.61 5.64
N LEU A 46 9.53 14.77 5.17
CA LEU A 46 10.30 16.01 5.26
C LEU A 46 10.56 16.42 6.71
N THR A 47 11.76 16.96 6.97
CA THR A 47 12.10 17.61 8.23
C THR A 47 11.61 19.06 8.25
N GLU A 48 11.46 19.66 9.43
CA GLU A 48 11.09 21.07 9.58
C GLU A 48 12.05 22.00 8.81
N GLY A 49 13.36 21.68 8.81
CA GLY A 49 14.37 22.43 8.07
C GLY A 49 14.18 22.37 6.55
N GLN A 50 13.92 21.17 6.00
CA GLN A 50 13.63 21.00 4.57
C GLN A 50 12.34 21.73 4.18
N CYS A 51 11.29 21.64 4.99
CA CYS A 51 10.03 22.35 4.76
C CYS A 51 10.24 23.86 4.66
N LYS A 52 10.99 24.44 5.59
CA LYS A 52 11.32 25.88 5.57
C LYS A 52 12.19 26.26 4.39
N ALA A 53 13.20 25.46 4.06
CA ALA A 53 14.13 25.76 2.97
C ALA A 53 13.46 25.68 1.59
N MET A 54 12.65 24.65 1.34
CA MET A 54 12.04 24.39 0.03
C MET A 54 10.74 25.18 -0.19
N PHE A 55 9.89 25.29 0.84
CA PHE A 55 8.53 25.81 0.70
C PHE A 55 8.26 27.08 1.52
N ARG A 56 9.20 27.51 2.37
CA ARG A 56 9.01 28.64 3.31
C ARG A 56 7.78 28.48 4.23
N MET A 57 7.40 27.24 4.50
CA MET A 57 6.26 26.87 5.33
C MET A 57 6.71 25.92 6.45
N SER A 58 5.94 25.83 7.54
CA SER A 58 6.17 24.84 8.59
C SER A 58 5.78 23.43 8.12
N LYS A 59 6.39 22.39 8.69
CA LYS A 59 6.02 21.00 8.38
C LYS A 59 4.54 20.76 8.65
N ALA A 60 4.03 21.26 9.77
CA ALA A 60 2.62 21.11 10.14
C ALA A 60 1.67 21.70 9.08
N SER A 61 2.02 22.84 8.49
CA SER A 61 1.20 23.47 7.45
C SER A 61 1.21 22.66 6.14
N ILE A 62 2.39 22.19 5.71
CA ILE A 62 2.54 21.38 4.49
C ILE A 62 1.80 20.05 4.65
N VAL A 63 2.02 19.34 5.76
CA VAL A 63 1.38 18.05 6.04
C VAL A 63 -0.14 18.21 6.11
N SER A 64 -0.66 19.20 6.84
CA SER A 64 -2.10 19.47 6.93
C SER A 64 -2.73 19.78 5.57
N THR A 65 -2.03 20.55 4.74
CA THR A 65 -2.49 20.90 3.39
C THR A 65 -2.56 19.66 2.49
N HIS A 66 -1.49 18.87 2.42
CA HIS A 66 -1.46 17.67 1.60
C HIS A 66 -2.41 16.57 2.11
N ARG A 67 -2.63 16.49 3.43
CA ARG A 67 -3.63 15.60 4.01
C ARG A 67 -5.02 15.90 3.46
N LYS A 68 -5.44 17.18 3.49
CA LYS A 68 -6.74 17.61 2.96
C LYS A 68 -6.87 17.34 1.46
N PHE A 69 -5.82 17.58 0.67
CA PHE A 69 -5.83 17.24 -0.75
C PHE A 69 -5.99 15.75 -0.98
N CYS A 70 -5.30 14.92 -0.21
CA CYS A 70 -5.42 13.47 -0.26
C CYS A 70 -6.83 12.98 0.12
N GLU A 71 -7.38 13.48 1.23
CA GLU A 71 -8.75 13.18 1.67
C GLU A 71 -9.78 13.51 0.57
N ASN A 72 -9.71 14.71 0.00
CA ASN A 72 -10.59 15.13 -1.10
C ASN A 72 -10.41 14.28 -2.37
N ALA A 73 -9.18 13.91 -2.73
CA ALA A 73 -8.92 13.12 -3.92
C ALA A 73 -9.43 11.68 -3.78
N ILE A 74 -9.24 11.06 -2.60
CA ILE A 74 -9.75 9.73 -2.27
C ILE A 74 -11.29 9.73 -2.25
N GLU A 75 -11.92 10.78 -1.73
CA GLU A 75 -13.38 10.95 -1.77
C GLU A 75 -13.90 11.02 -3.20
N ARG A 76 -13.30 11.86 -4.06
CA ARG A 76 -13.67 11.97 -5.48
C ARG A 76 -13.47 10.68 -6.26
N ALA A 77 -12.50 9.86 -5.87
CA ALA A 77 -12.28 8.53 -6.45
C ALA A 77 -13.27 7.46 -5.93
N GLY A 78 -14.20 7.83 -5.05
CA GLY A 78 -15.28 6.96 -4.59
C GLY A 78 -14.81 5.82 -3.69
N LEU A 79 -13.97 6.10 -2.68
CA LEU A 79 -13.36 5.08 -1.80
C LEU A 79 -14.32 3.98 -1.34
N LEU A 80 -15.54 4.33 -0.91
CA LEU A 80 -16.49 3.37 -0.33
C LEU A 80 -17.14 2.45 -1.37
N THR A 81 -17.11 2.82 -2.65
CA THR A 81 -17.75 2.09 -3.75
C THR A 81 -16.76 1.59 -4.80
N THR A 82 -15.48 1.92 -4.66
CA THR A 82 -14.45 1.60 -5.64
C THR A 82 -14.20 0.09 -5.75
N ARG A 83 -13.88 -0.34 -6.97
CA ARG A 83 -13.27 -1.65 -7.25
C ARG A 83 -11.88 -1.51 -7.86
N ASP A 84 -11.32 -0.30 -7.80
CA ASP A 84 -10.01 0.01 -8.35
C ASP A 84 -8.92 -0.16 -7.28
N ARG A 85 -7.95 -1.03 -7.57
CA ARG A 85 -6.79 -1.31 -6.70
C ARG A 85 -5.96 -0.06 -6.46
N ILE A 86 -5.93 0.89 -7.40
CA ILE A 86 -5.18 2.14 -7.29
C ILE A 86 -5.76 3.04 -6.19
N VAL A 87 -7.08 3.11 -6.07
CA VAL A 87 -7.74 3.86 -4.99
C VAL A 87 -7.44 3.23 -3.63
N LEU A 88 -7.44 1.89 -3.55
CA LEU A 88 -7.07 1.19 -2.32
C LEU A 88 -5.58 1.40 -1.97
N GLN A 89 -4.67 1.40 -2.95
CA GLN A 89 -3.26 1.75 -2.73
C GLN A 89 -3.11 3.17 -2.18
N ALA A 90 -3.81 4.14 -2.76
CA ALA A 90 -3.83 5.52 -2.30
C ALA A 90 -4.32 5.60 -0.84
N PHE A 91 -5.42 4.90 -0.52
CA PHE A 91 -5.96 4.86 0.83
C PHE A 91 -4.97 4.23 1.83
N VAL A 92 -4.31 3.13 1.48
CA VAL A 92 -3.31 2.50 2.35
C VAL A 92 -2.10 3.43 2.60
N LEU A 93 -1.62 4.14 1.58
CA LEU A 93 -0.59 5.17 1.75
C LEU A 93 -1.03 6.32 2.66
N TYR A 94 -2.28 6.75 2.52
CA TYR A 94 -2.89 7.72 3.42
C TYR A 94 -2.91 7.21 4.88
N LEU A 95 -3.28 5.95 5.14
CA LEU A 95 -3.25 5.39 6.49
C LEU A 95 -1.85 5.37 7.11
N ILE A 96 -0.83 5.05 6.30
CA ILE A 96 0.57 5.08 6.72
C ILE A 96 0.99 6.51 7.10
N GLY A 97 0.65 7.49 6.27
CA GLY A 97 0.91 8.91 6.56
C GLY A 97 0.19 9.35 7.83
N ARG A 98 -1.11 9.04 7.95
CA ARG A 98 -1.95 9.46 9.07
C ARG A 98 -1.49 8.89 10.40
N ARG A 99 -0.98 7.66 10.40
CA ARG A 99 -0.37 7.05 11.59
C ARG A 99 0.90 7.76 12.06
N SER A 100 1.63 8.40 11.15
CA SER A 100 2.81 9.19 11.50
C SER A 100 2.43 10.48 12.23
N GLU A 101 1.22 11.00 11.99
CA GLU A 101 0.69 12.18 12.68
C GLU A 101 0.04 11.84 14.02
N GLU A 102 -0.78 10.78 14.07
CA GLU A 102 -1.49 10.37 15.28
C GLU A 102 -1.58 8.85 15.42
N LYS A 103 -1.49 8.36 16.65
CA LYS A 103 -1.65 6.93 16.98
C LYS A 103 -3.03 6.60 17.57
N GLY A 104 -4.03 7.41 17.23
CA GLY A 104 -5.36 7.35 17.82
C GLY A 104 -6.28 6.28 17.21
N ALA A 105 -7.50 6.20 17.76
CA ALA A 105 -8.54 5.26 17.32
C ALA A 105 -9.01 5.49 15.87
N ALA A 106 -8.85 6.70 15.33
CA ALA A 106 -9.27 7.03 13.96
C ALA A 106 -8.54 6.16 12.91
N VAL A 107 -7.21 6.01 13.03
CA VAL A 107 -6.44 5.16 12.12
C VAL A 107 -6.87 3.70 12.26
N TRP A 108 -7.12 3.22 13.48
CA TRP A 108 -7.63 1.87 13.71
C TRP A 108 -8.98 1.62 13.02
N THR A 109 -9.93 2.56 13.12
CA THR A 109 -11.22 2.46 12.41
C THR A 109 -11.04 2.47 10.90
N LEU A 110 -10.17 3.32 10.37
CA LEU A 110 -9.92 3.40 8.93
C LEU A 110 -9.18 2.17 8.38
N VAL A 111 -8.33 1.53 9.19
CA VAL A 111 -7.74 0.23 8.84
C VAL A 111 -8.83 -0.83 8.70
N ALA A 112 -9.84 -0.86 9.58
CA ALA A 112 -10.98 -1.77 9.43
C ALA A 112 -11.74 -1.55 8.11
N LEU A 113 -11.85 -0.29 7.65
CA LEU A 113 -12.40 0.03 6.33
C LEU A 113 -11.52 -0.54 5.20
N ALA A 114 -10.19 -0.41 5.27
CA ALA A 114 -9.28 -0.98 4.28
C ALA A 114 -9.42 -2.51 4.18
N VAL A 115 -9.53 -3.20 5.33
CA VAL A 115 -9.78 -4.66 5.37
C VAL A 115 -11.09 -4.99 4.63
N ARG A 116 -12.18 -4.29 4.93
CA ARG A 116 -13.49 -4.53 4.28
C ARG A 116 -13.48 -4.25 2.78
N LEU A 117 -12.84 -3.17 2.34
CA LEU A 117 -12.69 -2.85 0.91
C LEU A 117 -11.92 -3.96 0.20
N THR A 118 -10.83 -4.44 0.80
CA THR A 118 -10.02 -5.52 0.25
C THR A 118 -10.82 -6.81 0.09
N MET A 119 -11.63 -7.15 1.11
CA MET A 119 -12.53 -8.31 1.06
C MET A 119 -13.62 -8.16 -0.01
N ALA A 120 -14.23 -6.97 -0.13
CA ALA A 120 -15.24 -6.69 -1.14
C ALA A 120 -14.70 -6.78 -2.57
N MET A 121 -13.41 -6.45 -2.76
CA MET A 121 -12.69 -6.58 -4.02
C MET A 121 -12.15 -8.00 -4.27
N GLY A 122 -12.25 -8.91 -3.28
CA GLY A 122 -11.74 -10.27 -3.36
C GLY A 122 -10.22 -10.40 -3.40
N LEU A 123 -9.47 -9.36 -3.02
CA LEU A 123 -8.00 -9.37 -3.14
C LEU A 123 -7.31 -10.27 -2.11
N ASN A 124 -8.00 -10.58 -1.01
CA ASN A 124 -7.54 -11.45 0.07
C ASN A 124 -7.63 -12.94 -0.25
N ARG A 125 -8.31 -13.31 -1.34
CA ARG A 125 -8.48 -14.72 -1.72
C ARG A 125 -7.32 -15.17 -2.57
N GLU A 126 -6.92 -16.43 -2.39
CA GLU A 126 -6.12 -17.10 -3.39
C GLU A 126 -6.93 -17.18 -4.70
N PRO A 127 -6.33 -16.82 -5.85
CA PRO A 127 -7.02 -17.01 -7.11
C PRO A 127 -7.24 -18.53 -7.29
N ASN A 128 -8.42 -18.94 -7.74
CA ASN A 128 -8.63 -20.33 -8.19
C ASN A 128 -7.74 -20.63 -9.41
N GLU A 129 -7.50 -21.91 -9.73
CA GLU A 129 -6.60 -22.32 -10.82
C GLU A 129 -6.85 -21.57 -12.15
N MET A 130 -8.12 -21.31 -12.48
CA MET A 130 -8.53 -20.58 -13.69
C MET A 130 -8.18 -19.08 -13.65
N SER A 131 -8.24 -18.45 -12.48
CA SER A 131 -7.85 -17.03 -12.32
C SER A 131 -6.34 -16.87 -12.13
N GLN A 132 -5.64 -17.87 -11.57
CA GLN A 132 -4.18 -17.90 -11.51
C GLN A 132 -3.56 -17.92 -12.91
N SER A 133 -4.15 -18.65 -13.86
CA SER A 133 -3.68 -18.68 -15.25
C SER A 133 -3.96 -17.39 -16.03
N THR A 134 -4.81 -16.50 -15.51
CA THR A 134 -5.23 -15.27 -16.19
C THR A 134 -4.63 -14.00 -15.55
N GLU A 135 -4.26 -14.01 -14.27
CA GLU A 135 -3.60 -12.87 -13.61
C GLU A 135 -2.11 -12.83 -13.95
N SER A 136 -1.66 -11.78 -14.64
CA SER A 136 -0.22 -11.56 -14.92
C SER A 136 0.59 -11.55 -13.62
N PHE A 137 1.85 -11.99 -13.68
CA PHE A 137 2.81 -11.89 -12.58
C PHE A 137 2.81 -10.51 -11.89
N PHE A 138 2.83 -9.43 -12.67
CA PHE A 138 2.80 -8.06 -12.16
C PHE A 138 1.59 -7.80 -11.25
N HIS A 139 0.38 -8.02 -11.77
CA HIS A 139 -0.86 -7.78 -11.02
C HIS A 139 -0.96 -8.64 -9.76
N ARG A 140 -0.50 -9.89 -9.82
CA ARG A 140 -0.47 -10.79 -8.67
C ARG A 140 0.48 -10.29 -7.58
N GLN A 141 1.72 -9.93 -7.93
CA GLN A 141 2.69 -9.42 -6.95
C GLN A 141 2.23 -8.09 -6.35
N MET A 142 1.68 -7.18 -7.15
CA MET A 142 1.14 -5.91 -6.63
C MET A 142 -0.06 -6.12 -5.69
N ARG A 143 -0.95 -7.07 -6.00
CA ARG A 143 -2.06 -7.45 -5.11
C ARG A 143 -1.57 -8.04 -3.78
N LEU A 144 -0.64 -8.99 -3.83
CA LEU A 144 -0.09 -9.64 -2.64
C LEU A 144 0.62 -8.63 -1.73
N ARG A 145 1.46 -7.75 -2.30
CA ARG A 145 2.15 -6.72 -1.53
C ARG A 145 1.18 -5.73 -0.87
N LEU A 146 0.10 -5.36 -1.57
CA LEU A 146 -0.96 -4.52 -1.00
C LEU A 146 -1.67 -5.23 0.16
N TRP A 147 -2.08 -6.48 -0.05
CA TRP A 147 -2.77 -7.28 0.97
C TRP A 147 -1.91 -7.47 2.22
N LEU A 148 -0.65 -7.89 2.06
CA LEU A 148 0.27 -8.10 3.18
C LEU A 148 0.59 -6.79 3.93
N THR A 149 0.58 -5.64 3.23
CA THR A 149 0.68 -4.34 3.90
C THR A 149 -0.56 -4.05 4.75
N ILE A 150 -1.76 -4.38 4.27
CA ILE A 150 -3.01 -4.24 5.05
C ILE A 150 -3.00 -5.17 6.26
N CYS A 151 -2.53 -6.42 6.10
CA CYS A 151 -2.27 -7.33 7.22
C CYS A 151 -1.33 -6.71 8.25
N LEU A 152 -0.24 -6.07 7.82
CA LEU A 152 0.67 -5.40 8.74
C LEU A 152 -0.02 -4.25 9.50
N LEU A 153 -0.77 -3.41 8.80
CA LEU A 153 -1.47 -2.28 9.41
C LEU A 153 -2.54 -2.71 10.41
N ASP A 154 -3.32 -3.74 10.10
CA ASP A 154 -4.33 -4.34 10.99
C ASP A 154 -3.69 -4.83 12.28
N LEU A 155 -2.62 -5.62 12.21
CA LEU A 155 -1.92 -6.11 13.40
C LEU A 155 -1.38 -4.96 14.26
N GLN A 156 -0.72 -3.99 13.63
CA GLN A 156 -0.14 -2.84 14.35
C GLN A 156 -1.20 -1.96 15.00
N ALA A 157 -2.33 -1.73 14.33
CA ALA A 157 -3.44 -0.97 14.86
C ALA A 157 -4.10 -1.71 16.04
N SER A 158 -4.26 -3.03 15.93
CA SER A 158 -4.83 -3.85 17.00
C SER A 158 -3.96 -3.88 18.25
N PHE A 159 -2.63 -3.98 18.11
CA PHE A 159 -1.73 -3.82 19.26
C PHE A 159 -1.82 -2.44 19.90
N ALA A 160 -1.87 -1.37 19.10
CA ALA A 160 -1.96 0.00 19.63
C ALA A 160 -3.26 0.27 20.41
N GLN A 161 -4.34 -0.45 20.09
CA GLN A 161 -5.65 -0.32 20.75
C GLN A 161 -5.95 -1.48 21.73
N SER A 162 -5.01 -2.40 21.95
CA SER A 162 -5.22 -3.60 22.77
C SER A 162 -6.45 -4.42 22.35
N THR A 163 -6.68 -4.54 21.04
CA THR A 163 -7.78 -5.33 20.45
C THR A 163 -7.26 -6.53 19.66
N LYS A 164 -8.15 -7.42 19.24
CA LYS A 164 -7.80 -8.48 18.28
C LYS A 164 -7.73 -7.91 16.86
N PRO A 165 -6.81 -8.40 16.02
CA PRO A 165 -6.84 -8.10 14.59
C PRO A 165 -8.09 -8.63 13.90
N LEU A 166 -8.49 -7.99 12.81
CA LEU A 166 -9.60 -8.43 11.97
C LEU A 166 -9.22 -9.59 11.04
N ILE A 167 -7.94 -9.66 10.65
CA ILE A 167 -7.43 -10.68 9.73
C ILE A 167 -6.90 -11.86 10.53
N SER A 168 -7.21 -13.09 10.12
CA SER A 168 -6.73 -14.29 10.81
C SER A 168 -5.25 -14.56 10.52
N HIS A 169 -4.61 -15.43 11.30
CA HIS A 169 -3.27 -15.93 11.00
C HIS A 169 -3.23 -16.64 9.64
N VAL A 170 -4.18 -17.55 9.41
CA VAL A 170 -4.27 -18.39 8.22
C VAL A 170 -4.37 -17.54 6.94
N ASP A 171 -5.24 -16.52 6.94
CA ASP A 171 -5.41 -15.64 5.77
C ASP A 171 -4.14 -14.83 5.43
N ALA A 172 -3.36 -14.49 6.46
CA ALA A 172 -2.12 -13.73 6.26
C ALA A 172 -0.94 -14.63 5.84
N GLU A 173 -0.88 -15.86 6.37
CA GLU A 173 0.14 -16.86 6.02
C GLU A 173 -0.01 -17.34 4.57
N ALA A 174 -1.24 -17.59 4.11
CA ALA A 174 -1.53 -18.01 2.73
C ALA A 174 -0.96 -17.04 1.68
N ALA A 175 -1.06 -15.73 1.91
CA ALA A 175 -0.50 -14.74 1.00
C ALA A 175 1.03 -14.64 1.06
N MET A 176 1.65 -15.07 2.17
CA MET A 176 3.09 -14.99 2.40
C MET A 176 3.86 -16.02 1.56
N SER A 177 3.28 -17.18 1.24
CA SER A 177 3.94 -18.20 0.39
C SER A 177 4.05 -17.78 -1.07
N GLU A 178 3.18 -16.87 -1.53
CA GLU A 178 3.06 -16.48 -2.93
C GLU A 178 3.85 -15.22 -3.31
N VAL A 179 4.24 -14.41 -2.33
CA VAL A 179 4.98 -13.16 -2.58
C VAL A 179 6.46 -13.45 -2.85
N ARG A 180 7.02 -12.84 -3.89
CA ARG A 180 8.38 -13.11 -4.38
C ARG A 180 9.44 -12.15 -3.82
N HIS A 181 10.66 -12.67 -3.65
CA HIS A 181 11.86 -11.95 -3.22
C HIS A 181 12.66 -11.44 -4.43
N ILE A 182 12.25 -10.28 -4.95
CA ILE A 182 12.71 -9.71 -6.23
C ILE A 182 12.86 -8.18 -6.11
N ASN A 183 13.62 -7.56 -7.02
CA ASN A 183 13.64 -6.10 -7.18
C ASN A 183 12.39 -5.61 -7.92
N ASP A 184 12.05 -4.33 -7.75
CA ASP A 184 10.98 -3.76 -8.58
C ASP A 184 11.39 -3.69 -10.06
N ASP A 185 12.68 -3.52 -10.36
CA ASP A 185 13.18 -3.47 -11.74
C ASP A 185 13.14 -4.83 -12.48
N ASP A 186 12.78 -5.92 -11.80
CA ASP A 186 12.75 -7.27 -12.39
C ASP A 186 11.49 -7.57 -13.19
N PHE A 187 10.46 -6.72 -13.07
CA PHE A 187 9.18 -6.93 -13.72
C PHE A 187 8.50 -5.60 -14.07
N GLU A 188 7.64 -5.63 -15.07
CA GLU A 188 6.91 -4.47 -15.58
C GLU A 188 5.42 -4.78 -15.66
N SER A 189 4.60 -3.77 -16.00
CA SER A 189 3.15 -3.93 -16.11
C SER A 189 2.72 -4.99 -17.12
N CYS A 190 3.57 -5.31 -18.10
CA CYS A 190 3.34 -6.35 -19.10
C CYS A 190 3.96 -7.72 -18.74
N THR A 191 4.62 -7.87 -17.59
CA THR A 191 5.23 -9.14 -17.19
C THR A 191 4.16 -10.14 -16.78
N ILE A 192 4.00 -11.18 -17.61
CA ILE A 192 3.01 -12.25 -17.42
C ILE A 192 3.60 -13.44 -16.67
N ASN A 193 4.81 -13.85 -17.05
CA ASN A 193 5.45 -15.08 -16.57
C ASN A 193 6.09 -14.91 -15.19
N GLU A 194 6.30 -16.03 -14.50
CA GLU A 194 7.01 -16.08 -13.21
C GLU A 194 8.40 -15.48 -13.29
N VAL A 195 8.76 -14.71 -12.26
CA VAL A 195 10.12 -14.24 -11.99
C VAL A 195 10.64 -14.97 -10.77
N THR A 196 11.85 -15.53 -10.88
CA THR A 196 12.49 -16.29 -9.83
C THR A 196 12.98 -15.41 -8.69
N ASP A 197 12.91 -15.92 -7.47
CA ASP A 197 13.49 -15.26 -6.31
C ASP A 197 15.01 -15.07 -6.47
N ARG A 198 15.53 -13.99 -5.89
CA ARG A 198 16.96 -13.70 -5.80
C ARG A 198 17.53 -14.16 -4.47
N GLU A 199 18.82 -14.46 -4.45
CA GLU A 199 19.51 -14.85 -3.21
C GLU A 199 20.02 -13.61 -2.44
N GLU A 200 20.39 -12.54 -3.16
CA GLU A 200 20.86 -11.30 -2.56
C GLU A 200 19.75 -10.42 -1.95
N LEU A 201 20.16 -9.36 -1.24
CA LEU A 201 19.22 -8.37 -0.74
C LEU A 201 18.58 -7.61 -1.90
N THR A 202 17.27 -7.76 -2.04
CA THR A 202 16.44 -7.03 -3.00
C THR A 202 15.63 -5.92 -2.34
N ASP A 203 14.96 -5.13 -3.17
CA ASP A 203 14.05 -4.10 -2.71
C ASP A 203 12.90 -4.62 -1.85
N THR A 204 12.42 -5.86 -2.06
CA THR A 204 11.33 -6.44 -1.25
C THR A 204 11.81 -7.03 0.06
N THR A 205 13.12 -7.18 0.29
CA THR A 205 13.68 -7.83 1.48
C THR A 205 13.08 -7.28 2.78
N PHE A 206 13.12 -5.95 2.96
CA PHE A 206 12.59 -5.32 4.17
C PHE A 206 11.09 -5.57 4.34
N ALA A 207 10.33 -5.50 3.26
CA ALA A 207 8.89 -5.77 3.28
C ALA A 207 8.60 -7.23 3.65
N LEU A 208 9.30 -8.19 3.06
CA LEU A 208 9.15 -9.61 3.36
C LEU A 208 9.49 -9.96 4.81
N VAL A 209 10.58 -9.41 5.34
CA VAL A 209 10.92 -9.56 6.77
C VAL A 209 9.79 -9.03 7.64
N THR A 210 9.24 -7.86 7.29
CA THR A 210 8.14 -7.24 8.05
C THR A 210 6.85 -8.07 7.95
N TYR A 211 6.52 -8.62 6.78
CA TYR A 211 5.36 -9.49 6.59
C TYR A 211 5.51 -10.80 7.38
N ARG A 212 6.67 -11.45 7.34
CA ARG A 212 6.94 -12.64 8.17
C ARG A 212 6.82 -12.35 9.66
N ALA A 213 7.36 -11.22 10.12
CA ALA A 213 7.23 -10.79 11.50
C ALA A 213 5.76 -10.56 11.90
N GLN A 214 4.95 -10.03 10.98
CA GLN A 214 3.51 -9.89 11.18
C GLN A 214 2.79 -11.24 11.26
N VAL A 215 3.16 -12.23 10.45
CA VAL A 215 2.54 -13.57 10.51
C VAL A 215 2.86 -14.23 11.85
N ALA A 216 4.15 -14.26 12.22
CA ALA A 216 4.58 -14.78 13.52
C ALA A 216 3.94 -14.03 14.69
N GLY A 217 3.82 -12.70 14.60
CA GLY A 217 3.15 -11.88 15.61
C GLY A 217 1.67 -12.25 15.79
N ARG A 218 0.97 -12.61 14.72
CA ARG A 218 -0.41 -13.14 14.80
C ARG A 218 -0.46 -14.50 15.47
N LEU A 219 0.41 -15.42 15.06
CA LEU A 219 0.49 -16.77 15.62
C LEU A 219 0.72 -16.75 17.14
N LEU A 220 1.70 -15.97 17.59
CA LEU A 220 2.12 -15.96 19.00
C LEU A 220 1.12 -15.30 19.95
N ASN A 221 0.26 -14.40 19.45
CA ASN A 221 -0.62 -13.58 20.29
C ASN A 221 -2.11 -13.88 20.11
N PHE A 222 -2.52 -14.47 18.99
CA PHE A 222 -3.94 -14.53 18.60
C PHE A 222 -4.39 -15.83 17.91
N ALA A 223 -3.51 -16.83 17.73
CA ALA A 223 -3.88 -18.14 17.18
C ALA A 223 -4.32 -19.13 18.27
#